data_AF-A0A9P9YYV2-F1
#
_entry.id   AF-A0A9P9YYV2-F1
#
_cell.length_a   1.000
_cell.length_b   1.000
_cell.length_c   1.000
_cell.angle_alpha   90.00
_cell.angle_beta   90.00
_cell.angle_gamma   90.00
#
_symmetry.space_group_name_H-M   'P 1'
#
loop_
_entity.id
_entity.type
_entity.pdbx_description
1 polymer ?
#
loop_
_entity_poly.entity_id
_entity_poly.type
_entity_poly.pdbx_seq_one_letter_code
_entity_poly.pdbx_strand_id
1 'polypeptide(L)'
;MNSLGPKKDGSPNIDFFHSPETLQGFESIRQWLQKNCKKYLAHSSEPITKESLSQLLVHFLQYVEAKLGKNSAEPPATRIPMRCFLDFKSGGGLCIIFSTMFRFRAEQRGKKFDFSIGKNPTRKDPNIQLLIEIEQALVEADLYRIPYIYIRPEIEKGFEGRLREILDNRRVEIVSDEEDATHIVYPIVDPHPDEYARPIFKRGGHVMLHWYYFPESYDSWAVNNFDLPDHIPENPESPAERWRVSASWILDLEQYNEWMAEEDYEVDEQGKKKTHKQRMSIDDIMSFGDEKKKPAASSGGGKQKRRRSPSPATSASTSKPGKRKRSPAVVHKKSRNDDDDEDLTRDLDDPPAEPNVQEVHKANTALQSTASPAPGGKSRGDNDMMPIKGKSDHLEGYFKLTTCIYRRNYDRSRRRNDWRKRCSSHVHWRRRQLPDRQD
;
A
#
# COMPACT_ATOMS: atom_id res chain seq x y z
N MET A 1 29.83 -7.67 -6.80
CA MET A 1 28.63 -7.56 -7.65
C MET A 1 27.45 -7.96 -6.79
N ASN A 2 26.57 -7.02 -6.42
CA ASN A 2 25.30 -7.38 -5.81
C ASN A 2 24.50 -8.12 -6.89
N SER A 3 24.27 -9.42 -6.66
CA SER A 3 23.37 -10.22 -7.48
C SER A 3 21.99 -9.57 -7.44
N LEU A 4 21.49 -9.05 -8.57
CA LEU A 4 20.08 -8.66 -8.65
C LEU A 4 19.24 -9.91 -8.44
N GLY A 5 18.40 -9.91 -7.42
CA GLY A 5 17.52 -11.02 -7.11
C GLY A 5 16.71 -10.77 -5.84
N PRO A 6 15.75 -11.65 -5.54
CA PRO A 6 15.03 -11.62 -4.28
C PRO A 6 15.98 -11.76 -3.11
N LYS A 7 15.60 -11.14 -1.99
CA LYS A 7 16.31 -11.37 -0.73
C LYS A 7 16.22 -12.83 -0.33
N LYS A 8 17.16 -13.26 0.52
CA LYS A 8 17.18 -14.63 1.04
C LYS A 8 16.03 -14.93 1.99
N ASP A 9 15.55 -13.89 2.67
CA ASP A 9 14.48 -13.92 3.65
C ASP A 9 13.71 -12.58 3.65
N GLY A 10 12.65 -12.50 4.46
CA GLY A 10 11.82 -11.31 4.59
C GLY A 10 12.40 -10.24 5.52
N SER A 11 13.72 -10.25 5.76
CA SER A 11 14.38 -9.27 6.65
C SER A 11 14.34 -7.84 6.07
N PRO A 12 14.35 -6.80 6.91
CA PRO A 12 14.24 -5.43 6.43
C PRO A 12 15.46 -5.02 5.58
N ASN A 13 15.22 -4.19 4.57
CA ASN A 13 16.30 -3.57 3.80
C ASN A 13 16.90 -2.42 4.62
N ILE A 14 17.97 -2.72 5.37
CA ILE A 14 18.60 -1.75 6.30
C ILE A 14 19.10 -0.51 5.54
N ASP A 15 19.73 -0.71 4.39
CA ASP A 15 20.25 0.36 3.54
C ASP A 15 19.14 1.30 3.08
N PHE A 16 17.97 0.78 2.71
CA PHE A 16 16.80 1.58 2.38
C PHE A 16 16.35 2.45 3.56
N PHE A 17 16.18 1.86 4.75
CA PHE A 17 15.67 2.57 5.92
C PHE A 17 16.67 3.62 6.44
N HIS A 18 17.97 3.39 6.26
CA HIS A 18 19.04 4.33 6.64
C HIS A 18 19.40 5.34 5.55
N SER A 19 18.85 5.21 4.33
CA SER A 19 19.12 6.16 3.25
C SER A 19 18.66 7.59 3.59
N PRO A 20 19.39 8.64 3.17
CA PRO A 20 19.04 10.03 3.47
C PRO A 20 17.59 10.39 3.06
N GLU A 21 17.14 9.91 1.90
CA GLU A 21 15.81 10.17 1.37
C GLU A 21 14.73 9.53 2.24
N THR A 22 14.94 8.30 2.72
CA THR A 22 13.99 7.62 3.60
C THR A 22 13.99 8.22 5.01
N LEU A 23 15.14 8.67 5.52
CA LEU A 23 15.21 9.41 6.79
C LEU A 23 14.40 10.71 6.75
N GLN A 24 14.32 11.37 5.59
CA GLN A 24 13.44 12.52 5.43
C GLN A 24 11.96 12.14 5.55
N GLY A 25 11.57 10.95 5.08
CA GLY A 25 10.26 10.38 5.34
C GLY A 25 9.99 10.19 6.84
N PHE A 26 10.94 9.61 7.58
CA PHE A 26 10.83 9.46 9.04
C PHE A 26 10.74 10.80 9.79
N GLU A 27 11.33 11.87 9.26
CA GLU A 27 11.17 13.21 9.82
C GLU A 27 9.71 13.69 9.75
N SER A 28 9.03 13.46 8.63
CA SER A 28 7.59 13.73 8.48
C SER A 28 6.76 12.90 9.47
N ILE A 29 7.09 11.62 9.64
CA ILE A 29 6.44 10.75 10.62
C ILE A 29 6.66 11.25 12.05
N ARG A 30 7.88 11.68 12.40
CA ARG A 30 8.23 12.24 13.70
C ARG A 30 7.36 13.47 14.02
N GLN A 31 7.21 14.38 13.07
CA GLN A 31 6.38 15.58 13.23
C GLN A 31 4.91 15.21 13.42
N TRP A 32 4.40 14.23 12.66
CA TRP A 32 3.04 13.73 12.82
C TRP A 32 2.81 13.12 14.21
N LEU A 33 3.74 12.30 14.71
CA LEU A 33 3.68 11.71 16.05
C LEU A 33 3.71 12.80 17.13
N GLN A 34 4.55 13.81 16.98
CA GLN A 34 4.60 14.95 17.89
C GLN A 34 3.32 15.77 17.91
N LYS A 35 2.52 15.76 16.84
CA LYS A 35 1.22 16.43 16.81
C LYS A 35 0.12 15.58 17.44
N ASN A 36 0.07 14.29 17.10
CA ASN A 36 -1.08 13.41 17.37
C ASN A 36 -0.90 12.51 18.59
N CYS A 37 0.34 12.21 18.99
CA CYS A 37 0.67 11.20 20.00
C CYS A 37 1.36 11.76 21.25
N LYS A 38 1.36 13.10 21.45
CA LYS A 38 2.11 13.80 22.54
C LYS A 38 2.05 13.10 23.90
N LYS A 39 0.85 12.68 24.30
CA LYS A 39 0.61 12.02 25.60
C LYS A 39 1.37 10.70 25.76
N TYR A 40 1.55 9.95 24.68
CA TYR A 40 2.28 8.68 24.70
C TYR A 40 3.80 8.88 24.62
N LEU A 41 4.25 9.99 24.02
CA LEU A 41 5.67 10.31 23.91
C LEU A 41 6.23 10.95 25.18
N ALA A 42 5.38 11.53 26.04
CA ALA A 42 5.78 12.21 27.26
C ALA A 42 6.58 11.35 28.25
N HIS A 43 6.40 10.02 28.20
CA HIS A 43 7.12 9.07 29.03
C HIS A 43 8.39 8.50 28.38
N SER A 44 8.74 8.94 27.16
CA SER A 44 9.98 8.53 26.53
C SER A 44 11.15 9.28 27.16
N SER A 45 12.05 8.55 27.83
CA SER A 45 13.30 9.10 28.38
C SER A 45 14.28 9.57 27.29
N GLU A 46 14.11 9.08 26.07
CA GLU A 46 14.96 9.42 24.91
C GLU A 46 14.17 10.26 23.90
N PRO A 47 14.77 11.33 23.36
CA PRO A 47 14.14 12.14 22.33
C PRO A 47 13.93 11.30 21.06
N ILE A 48 12.73 11.38 20.50
CA ILE A 48 12.40 10.68 19.27
C ILE A 48 12.97 11.47 18.10
N THR A 49 13.95 10.88 17.41
CA THR A 49 14.54 11.38 16.17
C THR A 49 14.16 10.49 14.99
N LYS A 50 14.35 10.97 13.76
CA LYS A 50 14.12 10.19 12.53
C LYS A 50 14.99 8.92 12.49
N GLU A 51 16.24 8.99 12.97
CA GLU A 51 17.15 7.85 13.07
C GLU A 51 16.65 6.83 14.10
N SER A 52 16.17 7.30 15.27
CA SER A 52 15.61 6.41 16.29
C SER A 52 14.35 5.68 15.82
N LEU A 53 13.50 6.34 15.04
CA LEU A 53 12.31 5.71 14.44
C LEU A 53 12.70 4.69 13.39
N SER A 54 13.65 5.04 12.50
CA SER A 54 14.19 4.10 11.53
C SER A 54 14.77 2.85 12.20
N GLN A 55 15.57 3.02 13.25
CA GLN A 55 16.18 1.89 13.96
C GLN A 55 15.13 1.04 14.69
N LEU A 56 14.13 1.69 15.30
CA LEU A 56 13.03 1.00 15.96
C LEU A 56 12.26 0.13 14.96
N LEU A 57 11.96 0.64 13.77
CA LEU A 57 11.28 -0.12 12.72
C LEU A 57 12.13 -1.29 12.23
N VAL A 58 13.43 -1.08 11.99
CA VAL A 58 14.34 -2.16 11.56
C VAL A 58 14.36 -3.29 12.59
N HIS A 59 14.52 -2.98 13.88
CA HIS A 59 14.48 -4.01 14.93
C HIS A 59 13.12 -4.72 15.01
N PHE A 60 12.02 -3.99 14.83
CA PHE A 60 10.69 -4.58 14.81
C PHE A 60 10.52 -5.53 13.64
N LEU A 61 10.91 -5.14 12.43
CA LEU A 61 10.84 -5.98 11.23
C LEU A 61 11.75 -7.21 11.31
N GLN A 62 12.93 -7.11 11.93
CA GLN A 62 13.78 -8.26 12.23
C GLN A 62 13.10 -9.26 13.17
N TYR A 63 12.37 -8.76 14.18
CA TYR A 63 11.58 -9.61 15.06
C TYR A 63 10.40 -10.25 14.35
N VAL A 64 9.69 -9.50 13.50
CA VAL A 64 8.61 -10.04 12.64
C VAL A 64 9.15 -11.15 11.75
N GLU A 65 10.32 -10.95 11.13
CA GLU A 65 10.99 -12.00 10.35
C GLU A 65 11.27 -13.25 11.18
N ALA A 66 11.92 -13.08 12.32
CA ALA A 66 12.34 -14.22 13.11
C ALA A 66 11.18 -14.96 13.80
N LYS A 67 10.04 -14.30 14.05
CA LYS A 67 8.86 -14.91 14.69
C LYS A 67 7.80 -15.39 13.70
N LEU A 68 7.61 -14.69 12.59
CA LEU A 68 6.51 -14.92 11.66
C LEU A 68 6.98 -15.24 10.24
N GLY A 69 8.27 -15.15 9.92
CA GLY A 69 8.80 -15.45 8.58
C GLY A 69 8.68 -16.93 8.19
N LYS A 70 8.98 -17.20 6.91
CA LYS A 70 8.91 -18.53 6.28
C LYS A 70 9.60 -19.65 7.06
N ASN A 71 10.68 -19.32 7.78
CA ASN A 71 11.46 -20.29 8.53
C ASN A 71 10.97 -20.47 9.99
N SER A 72 9.89 -19.80 10.39
CA SER A 72 9.27 -19.98 11.70
C SER A 72 8.45 -21.26 11.72
N ALA A 73 8.65 -22.10 12.74
CA ALA A 73 8.00 -23.40 12.82
C ALA A 73 6.47 -23.30 13.06
N GLU A 74 6.05 -22.38 13.94
CA GLU A 74 4.64 -22.20 14.31
C GLU A 74 4.35 -20.71 14.52
N PRO A 75 4.13 -19.95 13.42
CA PRO A 75 3.87 -18.53 13.52
C PRO A 75 2.51 -18.28 14.20
N PRO A 76 2.45 -17.48 15.28
CA PRO A 76 1.20 -17.22 16.01
C PRO A 76 0.22 -16.27 15.28
N ALA A 77 0.65 -15.67 14.17
CA ALA A 77 -0.14 -14.76 13.35
C ALA A 77 0.41 -14.70 11.91
N THR A 78 -0.40 -14.25 10.96
CA THR A 78 0.05 -13.90 9.61
C THR A 78 0.81 -12.58 9.65
N ARG A 79 1.82 -12.43 8.79
CA ARG A 79 2.59 -11.19 8.68
C ARG A 79 1.74 -10.08 8.08
N ILE A 80 1.93 -8.88 8.62
CA ILE A 80 1.42 -7.65 8.01
C ILE A 80 2.26 -7.37 6.74
N PRO A 81 1.63 -7.13 5.57
CA PRO A 81 2.35 -6.87 4.33
C PRO A 81 3.32 -5.69 4.42
N MET A 82 4.47 -5.81 3.74
CA MET A 82 5.53 -4.79 3.78
C MET A 82 5.06 -3.40 3.32
N ARG A 83 4.08 -3.30 2.41
CA ARG A 83 3.49 -2.00 2.01
C ARG A 83 3.05 -1.12 3.18
N CYS A 84 2.56 -1.71 4.28
CA CYS A 84 2.15 -0.95 5.47
C CYS A 84 3.34 -0.26 6.17
N PHE A 85 4.52 -0.87 6.10
CA PHE A 85 5.78 -0.36 6.67
C PHE A 85 6.54 0.54 5.70
N LEU A 86 6.06 0.70 4.47
CA LEU A 86 6.62 1.58 3.44
C LEU A 86 5.72 2.79 3.14
N ASP A 87 4.60 2.95 3.86
CA ASP A 87 3.71 4.10 3.71
C ASP A 87 4.14 5.27 4.61
N PHE A 88 4.90 6.20 4.02
CA PHE A 88 5.40 7.41 4.67
C PHE A 88 4.42 8.60 4.62
N LYS A 89 3.20 8.42 4.09
CA LYS A 89 2.21 9.50 3.99
C LYS A 89 1.80 9.97 5.40
N SER A 90 1.41 11.24 5.51
CA SER A 90 0.87 11.79 6.77
C SER A 90 -0.41 11.03 7.16
N GLY A 91 -0.39 10.35 8.30
CA GLY A 91 -1.48 9.49 8.74
C GLY A 91 -1.55 8.13 8.04
N GLY A 92 -0.53 7.78 7.24
CA GLY A 92 -0.40 6.49 6.58
C GLY A 92 0.07 5.36 7.51
N GLY A 93 0.40 4.22 6.91
CA GLY A 93 0.73 2.97 7.62
C GLY A 93 1.76 3.17 8.73
N LEU A 94 2.90 3.81 8.44
CA LEU A 94 3.95 4.04 9.45
C LEU A 94 3.49 4.94 10.60
N CYS A 95 2.67 5.97 10.33
CA CYS A 95 2.12 6.81 11.39
C CYS A 95 1.27 5.98 12.37
N ILE A 96 0.41 5.11 11.84
CA ILE A 96 -0.47 4.26 12.64
C ILE A 96 0.32 3.19 13.40
N ILE A 97 1.31 2.56 12.74
CA ILE A 97 2.20 1.58 13.36
C ILE A 97 2.93 2.21 14.55
N PHE A 98 3.66 3.31 14.36
CA PHE A 98 4.41 3.93 15.46
C PHE A 98 3.49 4.47 16.55
N SER A 99 2.35 5.08 16.19
CA SER A 99 1.36 5.53 17.17
C SER A 99 0.94 4.38 18.09
N THR A 100 0.67 3.21 17.50
CA THR A 100 0.30 2.00 18.23
C THR A 100 1.44 1.49 19.10
N MET A 101 2.67 1.43 18.57
CA MET A 101 3.85 1.04 19.34
C MET A 101 4.06 1.93 20.57
N PHE A 102 3.99 3.26 20.41
CA PHE A 102 4.18 4.20 21.52
C PHE A 102 3.02 4.16 22.53
N ARG A 103 1.78 3.98 22.08
CA ARG A 103 0.63 3.74 22.96
C ARG A 103 0.84 2.48 23.80
N PHE A 104 1.15 1.36 23.14
CA PHE A 104 1.40 0.08 23.79
C PHE A 104 2.53 0.19 24.83
N ARG A 105 3.63 0.87 24.47
CA ARG A 105 4.75 1.13 25.39
C ARG A 105 4.32 1.95 26.61
N ALA A 106 3.50 2.98 26.44
CA ALA A 106 3.02 3.80 27.55
C ALA A 106 2.18 2.97 28.54
N GLU A 107 1.36 2.04 28.04
CA GLU A 107 0.57 1.10 28.85
C GLU A 107 1.46 0.10 29.61
N GLN A 108 2.61 -0.29 29.05
CA GLN A 108 3.63 -1.12 29.69
C GLN A 108 4.57 -0.35 30.65
N ARG A 109 4.13 0.81 31.14
CA ARG A 109 4.90 1.70 32.05
C ARG A 109 6.20 2.24 31.45
N GLY A 110 6.25 2.45 30.14
CA GLY A 110 7.35 3.17 29.48
C GLY A 110 8.66 2.40 29.33
N LYS A 111 8.66 1.08 29.59
CA LYS A 111 9.83 0.21 29.35
C LYS A 111 10.38 0.37 27.94
N LYS A 112 11.68 0.19 27.75
CA LYS A 112 12.29 0.24 26.41
C LYS A 112 11.69 -0.86 25.53
N PHE A 113 11.57 -0.60 24.24
CA PHE A 113 11.21 -1.63 23.28
C PHE A 113 12.30 -2.71 23.29
N ASP A 114 11.89 -3.96 23.46
CA ASP A 114 12.78 -5.11 23.46
C ASP A 114 12.17 -6.15 22.54
N PHE A 115 12.78 -6.30 21.36
CA PHE A 115 12.40 -7.25 20.33
C PHE A 115 13.31 -8.48 20.32
N SER A 116 14.03 -8.73 21.42
CA SER A 116 14.80 -9.96 21.57
C SER A 116 13.87 -11.18 21.66
N ILE A 117 14.26 -12.24 20.97
CA ILE A 117 13.52 -13.51 21.03
C ILE A 117 13.95 -14.24 22.30
N GLY A 118 13.05 -14.29 23.28
CA GLY A 118 13.28 -15.03 24.51
C GLY A 118 13.57 -16.50 24.22
N LYS A 119 14.63 -17.04 24.85
CA LYS A 119 15.01 -18.46 24.73
C LYS A 119 14.02 -19.43 25.40
N ASN A 120 13.08 -18.90 26.20
CA ASN A 120 12.08 -19.68 26.90
C ASN A 120 10.72 -19.59 26.20
N PRO A 121 10.28 -20.61 25.45
CA PRO A 121 9.04 -20.60 24.68
C PRO A 121 7.77 -20.52 25.56
N THR A 122 7.87 -20.80 26.85
CA THR A 122 6.73 -20.75 27.78
C THR A 122 6.38 -19.33 28.25
N ARG A 123 7.30 -18.37 28.11
CA ARG A 123 7.07 -16.99 28.53
C ARG A 123 6.24 -16.29 27.44
N LYS A 124 5.11 -15.70 27.84
CA LYS A 124 4.31 -14.85 26.96
C LYS A 124 5.18 -13.74 26.37
N ASP A 125 5.18 -13.66 25.04
CA ASP A 125 5.87 -12.63 24.29
C ASP A 125 4.91 -11.44 24.08
N PRO A 126 5.13 -10.29 24.75
CA PRO A 126 4.24 -9.13 24.62
C PRO A 126 4.27 -8.53 23.20
N ASN A 127 5.31 -8.78 22.42
CA ASN A 127 5.44 -8.25 21.06
C ASN A 127 4.44 -8.91 20.08
N ILE A 128 3.94 -10.12 20.39
CA ILE A 128 2.84 -10.74 19.64
C ILE A 128 1.54 -9.96 19.86
N GLN A 129 1.28 -9.49 21.09
CA GLN A 129 0.10 -8.65 21.35
C GLN A 129 0.23 -7.29 20.64
N LEU A 130 1.42 -6.71 20.62
CA LEU A 130 1.70 -5.49 19.86
C LEU A 130 1.41 -5.67 18.36
N LEU A 131 1.79 -6.80 17.76
CA LEU A 131 1.48 -7.11 16.36
C LEU A 131 -0.02 -7.15 16.09
N ILE A 132 -0.78 -7.82 16.95
CA ILE A 132 -2.26 -7.89 16.85
C ILE A 132 -2.87 -6.49 16.95
N GLU A 133 -2.37 -5.64 17.85
CA GLU A 133 -2.87 -4.27 17.98
C GLU A 133 -2.50 -3.38 16.78
N ILE A 134 -1.32 -3.58 16.19
CA ILE A 134 -0.92 -2.86 14.97
C ILE A 134 -1.83 -3.25 13.81
N GLU A 135 -2.05 -4.55 13.59
CA GLU A 135 -2.97 -5.04 12.56
C GLU A 135 -4.37 -4.42 12.73
N GLN A 136 -4.93 -4.49 13.94
CA GLN A 136 -6.24 -3.90 14.24
C GLN A 136 -6.28 -2.39 13.97
N ALA A 137 -5.25 -1.66 14.37
CA ALA A 137 -5.17 -0.21 14.14
C ALA A 137 -5.09 0.12 12.64
N LEU A 138 -4.39 -0.69 11.85
CA LEU A 138 -4.31 -0.52 10.39
C LEU A 138 -5.67 -0.81 9.73
N VAL A 139 -6.40 -1.84 10.19
CA VAL A 139 -7.77 -2.13 9.71
C VAL A 139 -8.73 -0.99 10.07
N GLU A 140 -8.69 -0.49 11.30
CA GLU A 140 -9.54 0.61 11.74
C GLU A 140 -9.26 1.91 10.98
N ALA A 141 -8.02 2.11 10.52
CA ALA A 141 -7.60 3.25 9.71
C ALA A 141 -7.86 3.06 8.21
N ASP A 142 -8.41 1.93 7.77
CA ASP A 142 -8.61 1.58 6.34
C ASP A 142 -7.29 1.54 5.54
N LEU A 143 -6.20 1.18 6.22
CA LEU A 143 -4.85 1.04 5.65
C LEU A 143 -4.45 -0.43 5.46
N TYR A 144 -5.21 -1.35 6.04
CA TYR A 144 -5.08 -2.78 5.84
C TYR A 144 -6.47 -3.40 5.71
N ARG A 145 -6.69 -4.18 4.65
CA ARG A 145 -7.98 -4.80 4.36
C ARG A 145 -7.85 -6.31 4.51
N ILE A 146 -8.61 -6.87 5.45
CA ILE A 146 -8.73 -8.33 5.58
C ILE A 146 -9.49 -8.86 4.36
N PRO A 147 -8.97 -9.88 3.63
CA PRO A 147 -9.65 -10.46 2.49
C PRO A 147 -11.00 -11.09 2.84
N TYR A 148 -11.97 -10.98 1.93
CA TYR A 148 -13.17 -11.81 1.90
C TYR A 148 -13.07 -12.65 0.64
N ILE A 149 -13.02 -13.96 0.83
CA ILE A 149 -12.58 -14.91 -0.19
C ILE A 149 -13.79 -15.64 -0.76
N TYR A 150 -13.96 -15.60 -2.07
CA TYR A 150 -14.85 -16.50 -2.79
C TYR A 150 -14.02 -17.53 -3.55
N ILE A 151 -14.28 -18.82 -3.30
CA ILE A 151 -13.60 -19.91 -4.02
C ILE A 151 -14.52 -20.39 -5.14
N ARG A 152 -14.04 -20.29 -6.38
CA ARG A 152 -14.81 -20.67 -7.55
C ARG A 152 -15.14 -22.18 -7.58
N PRO A 153 -16.34 -22.58 -8.05
CA PRO A 153 -16.76 -23.98 -8.08
C PRO A 153 -15.97 -24.86 -9.05
N GLU A 154 -15.23 -24.27 -9.99
CA GLU A 154 -14.34 -24.97 -10.92
C GLU A 154 -13.10 -25.56 -10.24
N ILE A 155 -12.80 -25.14 -9.01
CA ILE A 155 -11.71 -25.72 -8.21
C ILE A 155 -12.14 -27.10 -7.72
N GLU A 156 -11.30 -28.11 -7.98
CA GLU A 156 -11.55 -29.49 -7.57
C GLU A 156 -11.73 -29.60 -6.05
N LYS A 157 -12.71 -30.40 -5.58
CA LYS A 157 -13.11 -30.46 -4.16
C LYS A 157 -11.99 -30.84 -3.19
N GLY A 158 -11.10 -31.76 -3.58
CA GLY A 158 -9.95 -32.12 -2.73
C GLY A 158 -8.99 -30.93 -2.55
N PHE A 159 -8.75 -30.18 -3.63
CA PHE A 159 -7.91 -29.00 -3.60
C PHE A 159 -8.58 -27.80 -2.91
N GLU A 160 -9.89 -27.59 -3.13
CA GLU A 160 -10.70 -26.62 -2.39
C GLU A 160 -10.60 -26.86 -0.87
N GLY A 161 -10.68 -28.12 -0.43
CA GLY A 161 -10.53 -28.49 0.98
C GLY A 161 -9.21 -27.99 1.59
N ARG A 162 -8.10 -28.16 0.86
CA ARG A 162 -6.79 -27.65 1.27
C ARG A 162 -6.77 -26.11 1.35
N LEU A 163 -7.32 -25.41 0.36
CA LEU A 163 -7.39 -23.95 0.39
C LEU A 163 -8.19 -23.44 1.59
N ARG A 164 -9.31 -24.09 1.92
CA ARG A 164 -10.13 -23.77 3.08
C ARG A 164 -9.38 -23.95 4.39
N GLU A 165 -8.60 -25.01 4.54
CA GLU A 165 -7.76 -25.24 5.72
C GLU A 165 -6.72 -24.12 5.91
N ILE A 166 -6.04 -23.71 4.83
CA ILE A 166 -5.05 -22.62 4.87
C ILE A 166 -5.69 -21.30 5.31
N LEU A 167 -6.89 -20.99 4.81
CA LEU A 167 -7.63 -19.77 5.09
C LEU A 167 -8.25 -19.75 6.49
N ASP A 168 -8.75 -20.90 6.98
CA ASP A 168 -9.31 -21.04 8.32
C ASP A 168 -8.24 -20.78 9.40
N ASN A 169 -7.03 -21.34 9.20
CA ASN A 169 -5.87 -21.07 10.05
C ASN A 169 -5.50 -19.58 10.15
N ARG A 170 -5.90 -18.78 9.16
CA ARG A 170 -5.63 -17.32 9.04
C ARG A 170 -6.84 -16.46 9.39
N ARG A 171 -7.96 -17.08 9.82
CA ARG A 171 -9.19 -16.42 10.26
C ARG A 171 -9.78 -15.49 9.19
N VAL A 172 -9.64 -15.88 7.93
CA VAL A 172 -10.17 -15.16 6.78
C VAL A 172 -11.61 -15.61 6.52
N GLU A 173 -12.49 -14.68 6.18
CA GLU A 173 -13.88 -15.02 5.89
C GLU A 173 -14.00 -15.55 4.46
N ILE A 174 -14.57 -16.76 4.32
CA ILE A 174 -14.93 -17.34 3.03
C ILE A 174 -16.42 -17.08 2.79
N VAL A 175 -16.74 -16.31 1.75
CA VAL A 175 -18.09 -15.92 1.40
C VAL A 175 -18.68 -16.87 0.34
N SER A 176 -20.02 -16.96 0.31
CA SER A 176 -20.77 -17.80 -0.65
C SER A 176 -21.08 -17.09 -1.97
N ASP A 177 -21.05 -15.76 -1.98
CA ASP A 177 -21.47 -14.94 -3.10
C ASP A 177 -20.29 -14.09 -3.61
N GLU A 178 -20.06 -14.12 -4.91
CA GLU A 178 -18.96 -13.37 -5.56
C GLU A 178 -19.04 -11.86 -5.28
N GLU A 179 -20.25 -11.32 -5.12
CA GLU A 179 -20.45 -9.90 -4.90
C GLU A 179 -20.02 -9.40 -3.52
N ASP A 180 -20.03 -10.29 -2.52
CA ASP A 180 -19.55 -9.98 -1.17
C ASP A 180 -18.02 -10.17 -1.04
N ALA A 181 -17.38 -10.71 -2.09
CA ALA A 181 -15.96 -11.01 -2.09
C ALA A 181 -15.09 -9.81 -2.44
N THR A 182 -13.93 -9.74 -1.80
CA THR A 182 -12.83 -8.85 -2.20
C THR A 182 -11.84 -9.57 -3.09
N HIS A 183 -11.76 -10.90 -2.98
CA HIS A 183 -10.90 -11.76 -3.77
C HIS A 183 -11.69 -12.96 -4.28
N ILE A 184 -11.62 -13.18 -5.58
CA ILE A 184 -12.24 -14.30 -6.29
C ILE A 184 -11.12 -15.25 -6.71
N VAL A 185 -11.14 -16.46 -6.19
CA VAL A 185 -10.08 -17.44 -6.38
C VAL A 185 -10.41 -18.35 -7.55
N TYR A 186 -9.57 -18.30 -8.57
CA TYR A 186 -9.62 -19.14 -9.77
C TYR A 186 -8.73 -20.38 -9.60
N PRO A 187 -8.93 -21.43 -10.44
CA PRO A 187 -7.98 -22.53 -10.53
C PRO A 187 -6.53 -22.06 -10.75
N ILE A 188 -5.56 -22.93 -10.46
CA ILE A 188 -4.14 -22.62 -10.67
C ILE A 188 -3.92 -22.27 -12.14
N VAL A 189 -3.20 -21.18 -12.37
CA VAL A 189 -2.73 -20.75 -13.68
C VAL A 189 -1.21 -20.75 -13.69
N ASP A 190 -0.62 -21.21 -14.78
CA ASP A 190 0.84 -21.21 -14.93
C ASP A 190 1.39 -19.77 -14.97
N PRO A 191 2.51 -19.51 -14.27
CA PRO A 191 3.24 -18.25 -14.37
C PRO A 191 3.62 -17.87 -15.80
N HIS A 192 3.61 -16.58 -16.11
CA HIS A 192 4.10 -16.11 -17.41
C HIS A 192 5.65 -16.09 -17.41
N PRO A 193 6.34 -16.57 -18.46
CA PRO A 193 7.81 -16.68 -18.47
C PRO A 193 8.53 -15.33 -18.34
N ASP A 194 7.92 -14.23 -18.80
CA ASP A 194 8.46 -12.87 -18.69
C ASP A 194 8.22 -12.19 -17.32
N GLU A 195 7.61 -12.87 -16.35
CA GLU A 195 7.34 -12.32 -15.02
C GLU A 195 8.48 -12.65 -14.06
N TYR A 196 9.58 -11.90 -14.17
CA TYR A 196 10.72 -12.08 -13.27
C TYR A 196 10.77 -11.01 -12.17
N ALA A 197 10.69 -9.73 -12.55
CA ALA A 197 10.57 -8.63 -11.59
C ALA A 197 9.74 -7.47 -12.14
N ARG A 198 9.37 -6.52 -11.28
CA ARG A 198 8.88 -5.20 -11.70
C ARG A 198 9.40 -4.11 -10.77
N PRO A 199 9.72 -2.90 -11.27
CA PRO A 199 9.95 -1.76 -10.40
C PRO A 199 8.63 -1.34 -9.74
N ILE A 200 8.66 -1.07 -8.43
CA ILE A 200 7.49 -0.62 -7.67
C ILE A 200 7.49 0.88 -7.53
N PHE A 201 8.61 1.43 -7.05
CA PHE A 201 8.77 2.87 -6.89
C PHE A 201 10.24 3.29 -6.95
N LYS A 202 10.46 4.56 -7.30
CA LYS A 202 11.79 5.19 -7.30
C LYS A 202 11.91 6.17 -6.15
N ARG A 203 13.06 6.19 -5.47
CA ARG A 203 13.39 7.20 -4.47
C ARG A 203 14.86 7.56 -4.52
N GLY A 204 15.16 8.82 -4.79
CA GLY A 204 16.52 9.28 -5.07
C GLY A 204 17.14 8.54 -6.26
N GLY A 205 18.41 8.15 -6.11
CA GLY A 205 19.16 7.37 -7.10
C GLY A 205 18.90 5.86 -7.07
N HIS A 206 17.81 5.41 -6.45
CA HIS A 206 17.54 3.99 -6.21
C HIS A 206 16.09 3.63 -6.56
N VAL A 207 15.84 2.34 -6.77
CA VAL A 207 14.55 1.76 -7.11
C VAL A 207 14.27 0.55 -6.23
N MET A 208 13.00 0.38 -5.84
CA MET A 208 12.52 -0.84 -5.21
C MET A 208 12.04 -1.80 -6.28
N LEU A 209 12.60 -3.00 -6.31
CA LEU A 209 12.22 -4.08 -7.23
C LEU A 209 11.40 -5.13 -6.50
N HIS A 210 10.23 -5.42 -7.04
CA HIS A 210 9.42 -6.56 -6.67
C HIS A 210 9.81 -7.79 -7.48
N TRP A 211 9.83 -8.95 -6.83
CA TRP A 211 10.12 -10.24 -7.46
C TRP A 211 8.83 -11.04 -7.52
N TYR A 212 8.39 -11.37 -8.74
CA TYR A 212 7.12 -12.08 -8.91
C TYR A 212 7.09 -13.38 -8.11
N TYR A 213 5.94 -13.66 -7.50
CA TYR A 213 5.67 -14.85 -6.69
C TYR A 213 6.45 -14.89 -5.37
N PHE A 214 6.98 -13.75 -4.94
CA PHE A 214 7.50 -13.51 -3.60
C PHE A 214 6.66 -12.44 -2.91
N PRO A 215 6.49 -12.48 -1.58
CA PRO A 215 5.79 -11.41 -0.89
C PRO A 215 6.67 -10.14 -0.88
N GLU A 216 6.05 -8.99 -0.64
CA GLU A 216 6.71 -7.68 -0.65
C GLU A 216 7.87 -7.58 0.34
N SER A 217 7.86 -8.40 1.40
CA SER A 217 9.01 -8.48 2.31
C SER A 217 10.28 -9.02 1.68
N TYR A 218 10.26 -9.59 0.46
CA TYR A 218 11.42 -10.07 -0.30
C TYR A 218 11.91 -9.07 -1.34
N ASP A 219 11.24 -7.92 -1.48
CA ASP A 219 11.63 -6.85 -2.40
C ASP A 219 13.05 -6.34 -2.13
N SER A 220 13.72 -5.94 -3.21
CA SER A 220 15.12 -5.52 -3.20
C SER A 220 15.26 -4.03 -3.50
N TRP A 221 16.00 -3.33 -2.65
CA TRP A 221 16.41 -1.95 -2.88
C TRP A 221 17.72 -1.94 -3.67
N ALA A 222 17.70 -1.37 -4.87
CA ALA A 222 18.85 -1.36 -5.76
C ALA A 222 19.15 0.04 -6.27
N VAL A 223 20.41 0.32 -6.58
CA VAL A 223 20.80 1.54 -7.28
C VAL A 223 20.12 1.54 -8.63
N ASN A 224 19.50 2.67 -9.00
CA ASN A 224 18.80 2.81 -10.26
C ASN A 224 19.80 3.05 -11.41
N ASN A 225 20.46 1.96 -11.81
CA ASN A 225 21.37 1.90 -12.95
C ASN A 225 20.74 1.12 -14.12
N PHE A 226 19.42 0.99 -14.13
CA PHE A 226 18.69 0.20 -15.11
C PHE A 226 18.01 1.13 -16.12
N ASP A 227 17.86 0.67 -17.35
CA ASP A 227 17.01 1.33 -18.35
C ASP A 227 15.55 0.96 -18.03
N LEU A 228 15.01 1.58 -16.97
CA LEU A 228 13.67 1.31 -16.48
C LEU A 228 12.60 1.99 -17.35
N PRO A 229 11.35 1.48 -17.34
CA PRO A 229 10.23 2.16 -17.99
C PRO A 229 10.12 3.64 -17.58
N ASP A 230 9.77 4.52 -18.53
CA ASP A 230 9.78 5.98 -18.37
C ASP A 230 8.95 6.53 -17.19
N HIS A 231 7.96 5.77 -16.72
CA HIS A 231 7.11 6.14 -15.58
C HIS A 231 7.09 5.05 -14.50
N ILE A 232 7.95 5.21 -13.50
CA ILE A 232 7.87 4.51 -12.21
C ILE A 232 7.30 5.49 -11.18
N PRO A 233 6.27 5.13 -10.41
CA PRO A 233 5.69 6.04 -9.44
C PRO A 233 6.68 6.32 -8.28
N GLU A 234 6.49 7.43 -7.58
CA GLU A 234 7.31 7.77 -6.40
C GLU A 234 6.89 6.99 -5.15
N ASN A 235 5.67 6.44 -5.15
CA ASN A 235 5.10 5.65 -4.06
C ASN A 235 4.32 4.44 -4.60
N PRO A 236 4.18 3.36 -3.82
CA PRO A 236 3.32 2.23 -4.18
C PRO A 236 1.88 2.66 -4.49
N GLU A 237 1.26 2.00 -5.47
CA GLU A 237 -0.13 2.22 -5.85
C GLU A 237 -1.11 1.70 -4.79
N SER A 238 -2.33 2.22 -4.80
CA SER A 238 -3.41 1.74 -3.93
C SER A 238 -4.00 0.44 -4.49
N PRO A 239 -4.36 -0.55 -3.65
CA PRO A 239 -4.92 -1.81 -4.12
C PRO A 239 -6.26 -1.64 -4.87
N ALA A 240 -6.54 -2.54 -5.81
CA ALA A 240 -7.83 -2.59 -6.51
C ALA A 240 -9.00 -2.89 -5.57
N GLU A 241 -10.21 -2.48 -5.95
CA GLU A 241 -11.41 -2.69 -5.13
C GLU A 241 -11.83 -4.16 -5.01
N ARG A 242 -11.56 -4.96 -6.05
CA ARG A 242 -11.82 -6.40 -6.12
C ARG A 242 -10.76 -7.09 -6.98
N TRP A 243 -10.24 -8.20 -6.49
CA TRP A 243 -9.19 -8.98 -7.14
C TRP A 243 -9.71 -10.31 -7.66
N ARG A 244 -9.22 -10.72 -8.83
CA ARG A 244 -9.38 -12.07 -9.36
C ARG A 244 -8.01 -12.70 -9.42
N VAL A 245 -7.79 -13.76 -8.64
CA VAL A 245 -6.46 -14.32 -8.42
C VAL A 245 -6.45 -15.84 -8.61
N SER A 246 -5.34 -16.37 -9.11
CA SER A 246 -5.05 -17.79 -9.12
C SER A 246 -4.96 -18.36 -7.70
N ALA A 247 -5.40 -19.60 -7.50
CA ALA A 247 -5.31 -20.33 -6.22
C ALA A 247 -3.87 -20.44 -5.67
N SER A 248 -2.85 -20.31 -6.52
CA SER A 248 -1.45 -20.24 -6.06
C SER A 248 -1.18 -19.08 -5.10
N TRP A 249 -1.96 -17.99 -5.16
CA TRP A 249 -1.88 -16.88 -4.20
C TRP A 249 -2.07 -17.33 -2.74
N ILE A 250 -2.97 -18.28 -2.51
CA ILE A 250 -3.23 -18.85 -1.18
C ILE A 250 -2.15 -19.87 -0.78
N LEU A 251 -1.66 -20.65 -1.75
CA LEU A 251 -0.59 -21.63 -1.49
C LEU A 251 0.72 -20.94 -1.10
N ASP A 252 1.05 -19.84 -1.76
CA ASP A 252 2.29 -19.12 -1.46
C ASP A 252 2.14 -18.31 -0.16
N LEU A 253 0.94 -17.81 0.17
CA LEU A 253 0.61 -17.32 1.51
C LEU A 253 0.86 -18.37 2.60
N GLU A 254 0.55 -19.65 2.34
CA GLU A 254 0.89 -20.76 3.24
C GLU A 254 2.41 -20.85 3.45
N GLN A 255 3.15 -20.80 2.36
CA GLN A 255 4.60 -20.95 2.35
C GLN A 255 5.34 -19.79 3.04
N TYR A 256 4.95 -18.54 2.80
CA TYR A 256 5.67 -17.37 3.28
C TYR A 256 5.09 -16.79 4.59
N ASN A 257 3.91 -17.23 5.00
CA ASN A 257 3.13 -16.65 6.09
C ASN A 257 2.92 -15.12 5.95
N GLU A 258 2.77 -14.66 4.71
CA GLU A 258 2.51 -13.27 4.33
C GLU A 258 1.57 -13.26 3.13
N TRP A 259 0.66 -12.29 3.07
CA TRP A 259 -0.15 -12.12 1.87
C TRP A 259 0.74 -11.73 0.68
N MET A 260 0.55 -12.42 -0.44
CA MET A 260 1.32 -12.19 -1.65
C MET A 260 0.76 -10.98 -2.41
N ALA A 261 1.57 -10.36 -3.27
CA ALA A 261 1.11 -9.27 -4.13
C ALA A 261 0.04 -9.79 -5.11
N GLU A 262 -1.16 -9.23 -5.05
CA GLU A 262 -2.32 -9.71 -5.80
C GLU A 262 -2.08 -9.64 -7.33
N GLU A 263 -1.32 -8.64 -7.79
CA GLU A 263 -0.95 -8.43 -9.19
C GLU A 263 -0.16 -9.60 -9.79
N ASP A 264 0.57 -10.35 -8.96
CA ASP A 264 1.36 -11.51 -9.40
C ASP A 264 0.48 -12.66 -9.83
N TYR A 265 -0.72 -12.76 -9.25
CA TYR A 265 -1.64 -13.87 -9.44
C TYR A 265 -2.89 -13.46 -10.22
N GLU A 266 -2.92 -12.21 -10.71
CA GLU A 266 -4.11 -11.64 -11.32
C GLU A 266 -4.51 -12.39 -12.60
N VAL A 267 -5.80 -12.69 -12.70
CA VAL A 267 -6.42 -13.31 -13.88
C VAL A 267 -7.58 -12.45 -14.38
N ASP A 268 -7.93 -12.60 -15.65
CA ASP A 268 -9.17 -12.04 -16.20
C ASP A 268 -10.41 -12.85 -15.78
N GLU A 269 -11.59 -12.42 -16.23
CA GLU A 269 -12.86 -13.09 -15.92
C GLU A 269 -12.95 -14.52 -16.48
N GLN A 270 -12.13 -14.82 -17.50
CA GLN A 270 -12.03 -16.15 -18.10
C GLN A 270 -10.99 -17.02 -17.39
N GLY A 271 -10.31 -16.50 -16.36
CA GLY A 271 -9.27 -17.22 -15.62
C GLY A 271 -7.92 -17.27 -16.33
N LYS A 272 -7.68 -16.39 -17.31
CA LYS A 272 -6.40 -16.31 -18.00
C LYS A 272 -5.47 -15.32 -17.28
N LYS A 273 -4.19 -15.67 -17.16
CA LYS A 273 -3.16 -14.83 -16.52
C LYS A 273 -3.10 -13.44 -17.16
N LYS A 274 -3.20 -12.40 -16.32
CA LYS A 274 -2.90 -11.01 -16.69
C LYS A 274 -1.43 -10.73 -16.41
N THR A 275 -0.80 -9.97 -17.30
CA THR A 275 0.60 -9.55 -17.17
C THR A 275 0.68 -8.07 -16.85
N HIS A 276 1.59 -7.71 -15.93
CA HIS A 276 1.84 -6.30 -15.62
C HIS A 276 2.57 -5.60 -16.76
N LYS A 277 2.29 -4.30 -16.94
CA LYS A 277 2.92 -3.48 -18.01
C LYS A 277 4.41 -3.22 -17.78
N GLN A 278 4.82 -3.14 -16.51
CA GLN A 278 6.21 -2.90 -16.11
C GLN A 278 6.96 -4.20 -15.77
N ARG A 279 6.45 -5.38 -16.15
CA ARG A 279 7.17 -6.64 -15.93
C ARG A 279 8.49 -6.61 -16.70
N MET A 280 9.51 -7.21 -16.09
CA MET A 280 10.82 -7.43 -16.68
C MET A 280 11.08 -8.93 -16.67
N SER A 281 11.58 -9.43 -17.79
CA SER A 281 12.04 -10.81 -17.93
C SER A 281 13.44 -10.99 -17.32
N ILE A 282 13.89 -12.24 -17.23
CA ILE A 282 15.26 -12.54 -16.80
C ILE A 282 16.27 -11.90 -17.77
N ASP A 283 15.98 -11.92 -19.07
CA ASP A 283 16.85 -11.35 -20.10
C ASP A 283 16.97 -9.83 -19.95
N ASP A 284 15.88 -9.13 -19.61
CA ASP A 284 15.91 -7.69 -19.32
C ASP A 284 16.83 -7.40 -18.13
N ILE A 285 16.72 -8.21 -17.05
CA ILE A 285 17.54 -8.04 -15.85
C ILE A 285 19.02 -8.33 -16.10
N MET A 286 19.32 -9.38 -16.85
CA MET A 286 20.71 -9.74 -17.19
C MET A 286 21.36 -8.74 -18.15
N SER A 287 20.56 -8.04 -18.97
CA SER A 287 21.05 -7.06 -19.94
C SER A 287 21.50 -5.74 -19.31
N PHE A 288 21.13 -5.45 -18.06
CA PHE A 288 21.45 -4.18 -17.38
C PHE A 288 22.95 -3.95 -17.10
N GLY A 289 23.81 -4.95 -17.28
CA GLY A 289 25.26 -4.83 -17.07
C GLY A 289 26.09 -4.63 -18.35
N ASP A 290 25.49 -4.76 -19.52
CA ASP A 290 26.20 -4.71 -20.80
C ASP A 290 26.05 -3.32 -21.46
N GLU A 291 26.86 -2.35 -21.02
CA GLU A 291 27.02 -1.05 -21.70
C GLU A 291 27.67 -1.16 -23.10
N LYS A 292 27.57 -2.29 -23.80
CA LYS A 292 28.03 -2.45 -25.18
C LYS A 292 26.97 -3.10 -26.05
N LYS A 293 26.19 -2.21 -26.71
CA LYS A 293 25.27 -2.40 -27.87
C LYS A 293 23.85 -2.76 -27.45
N LYS A 294 22.78 -2.10 -27.91
CA LYS A 294 22.50 -1.22 -29.06
C LYS A 294 21.10 -0.60 -28.85
N PRO A 295 20.74 0.51 -29.53
CA PRO A 295 19.38 1.04 -29.49
C PRO A 295 18.40 0.06 -30.13
N ALA A 296 17.20 -0.01 -29.53
CA ALA A 296 16.09 -0.86 -29.90
C ALA A 296 15.84 -0.86 -31.43
N ALA A 297 15.95 -2.06 -32.03
CA ALA A 297 15.35 -2.35 -33.31
C ALA A 297 14.13 -3.22 -33.04
N SER A 298 12.95 -2.60 -33.14
CA SER A 298 11.67 -3.26 -33.23
C SER A 298 11.71 -4.35 -34.30
N SER A 299 11.21 -5.53 -33.94
CA SER A 299 10.90 -6.64 -34.83
C SER A 299 9.91 -6.20 -35.91
N GLY A 300 10.43 -5.98 -37.12
CA GLY A 300 9.65 -5.82 -38.35
C GLY A 300 10.43 -6.42 -39.51
N GLY A 301 10.04 -7.60 -39.96
CA GLY A 301 10.71 -8.34 -41.01
C GLY A 301 10.67 -7.64 -42.38
N GLY A 302 11.64 -7.97 -43.22
CA GLY A 302 11.57 -7.71 -44.67
C GLY A 302 12.83 -7.07 -45.26
N LYS A 303 13.73 -7.90 -45.76
CA LYS A 303 14.83 -7.51 -46.65
C LYS A 303 14.29 -6.72 -47.85
N GLN A 304 14.77 -5.50 -48.11
CA GLN A 304 14.94 -5.00 -49.47
C GLN A 304 16.05 -3.94 -49.59
N LYS A 305 16.75 -4.01 -50.73
CA LYS A 305 18.07 -3.48 -51.04
C LYS A 305 18.11 -1.95 -51.18
N ARG A 306 19.26 -1.37 -50.80
CA ARG A 306 19.79 -0.04 -51.18
C ARG A 306 19.22 0.48 -52.51
N ARG A 307 18.58 1.65 -52.51
CA ARG A 307 18.63 2.58 -53.64
C ARG A 307 18.75 4.03 -53.16
N ARG A 308 19.77 4.68 -53.73
CA ARG A 308 20.14 6.09 -53.62
C ARG A 308 19.01 7.00 -54.09
N SER A 309 18.87 8.14 -53.42
CA SER A 309 18.04 9.28 -53.80
C SER A 309 18.40 9.77 -55.22
N PRO A 310 17.43 10.09 -56.09
CA PRO A 310 17.69 10.86 -57.30
C PRO A 310 17.35 12.34 -57.08
N SER A 311 18.34 13.20 -57.37
CA SER A 311 18.17 14.65 -57.54
C SER A 311 17.19 14.97 -58.70
N PRO A 312 16.51 16.13 -58.66
CA PRO A 312 15.58 16.53 -59.72
C PRO A 312 16.30 17.22 -60.90
N ALA A 313 15.94 16.84 -62.13
CA ALA A 313 16.38 17.49 -63.37
C ALA A 313 15.17 17.99 -64.19
N THR A 314 15.08 19.33 -64.28
CA THR A 314 14.70 20.20 -65.40
C THR A 314 13.81 19.70 -66.56
N SER A 315 12.78 20.50 -66.87
CA SER A 315 12.30 20.71 -68.25
C SER A 315 12.17 22.22 -68.57
N ALA A 316 12.71 22.61 -69.73
CA ALA A 316 12.57 23.92 -70.38
C ALA A 316 11.19 24.02 -71.07
N SER A 317 10.58 25.14 -71.48
CA SER A 317 11.00 26.46 -72.02
C SER A 317 9.71 27.31 -72.12
N THR A 318 9.68 28.65 -71.96
CA THR A 318 9.87 29.66 -73.02
C THR A 318 9.49 31.06 -72.49
N SER A 319 10.08 32.10 -73.12
CA SER A 319 9.79 33.55 -73.09
C SER A 319 10.69 34.46 -72.19
N LYS A 320 11.53 35.24 -72.90
CA LYS A 320 12.37 36.40 -72.50
C LYS A 320 11.49 37.69 -72.41
N PRO A 321 12.01 38.93 -72.18
CA PRO A 321 13.36 39.40 -71.76
C PRO A 321 13.36 40.47 -70.62
N GLY A 322 14.51 40.75 -69.98
CA GLY A 322 14.67 42.06 -69.30
C GLY A 322 15.85 42.29 -68.33
N LYS A 323 17.01 42.67 -68.89
CA LYS A 323 18.05 43.61 -68.36
C LYS A 323 18.64 43.49 -66.92
N ARG A 324 19.96 43.17 -66.93
CA ARG A 324 21.13 43.94 -66.39
C ARG A 324 21.44 43.99 -64.86
N LYS A 325 22.63 43.41 -64.58
CA LYS A 325 23.84 43.97 -63.91
C LYS A 325 23.95 44.05 -62.36
N ARG A 326 25.02 43.36 -61.90
CA ARG A 326 26.10 43.74 -60.95
C ARG A 326 25.79 43.95 -59.45
N SER A 327 26.50 43.17 -58.63
CA SER A 327 26.87 43.34 -57.20
C SER A 327 27.63 44.67 -56.91
N PRO A 328 28.09 45.00 -55.67
CA PRO A 328 27.97 44.36 -54.34
C PRO A 328 27.74 45.34 -53.13
N ALA A 329 27.77 44.78 -51.90
CA ALA A 329 28.32 45.36 -50.65
C ALA A 329 27.44 46.12 -49.61
N VAL A 330 27.26 45.43 -48.47
CA VAL A 330 27.42 45.77 -47.02
C VAL A 330 26.76 47.02 -46.36
N VAL A 331 26.24 46.74 -45.14
CA VAL A 331 26.13 47.49 -43.85
C VAL A 331 24.87 48.26 -43.42
N HIS A 332 24.35 47.78 -42.27
CA HIS A 332 23.80 48.49 -41.07
C HIS A 332 22.30 48.80 -40.89
N LYS A 333 21.74 48.12 -39.86
CA LYS A 333 21.12 48.66 -38.61
C LYS A 333 19.58 48.88 -38.52
N LYS A 334 19.01 48.06 -37.62
CA LYS A 334 17.88 48.24 -36.66
C LYS A 334 16.46 48.63 -37.14
N SER A 335 15.54 47.76 -36.69
CA SER A 335 14.26 47.98 -35.99
C SER A 335 12.95 47.95 -36.78
N ARG A 336 11.98 47.27 -36.14
CA ARG A 336 10.51 47.26 -36.31
C ARG A 336 9.89 46.29 -37.33
N ASN A 337 9.17 45.31 -36.77
CA ASN A 337 7.95 44.58 -37.20
C ASN A 337 7.57 43.81 -35.92
N ASP A 338 6.47 44.00 -35.20
CA ASP A 338 5.05 44.23 -35.50
C ASP A 338 4.37 43.15 -36.35
N ASP A 339 3.25 42.71 -35.77
CA ASP A 339 2.16 41.83 -36.21
C ASP A 339 2.52 40.34 -36.40
N ASP A 340 1.74 39.36 -35.97
CA ASP A 340 0.50 39.26 -35.19
C ASP A 340 0.34 37.74 -34.99
N ASP A 341 -0.02 37.26 -33.80
CA ASP A 341 -0.68 35.95 -33.65
C ASP A 341 -1.54 35.99 -32.38
N GLU A 342 -2.84 35.81 -32.59
CA GLU A 342 -3.94 36.18 -31.70
C GLU A 342 -4.06 35.31 -30.44
N ASP A 343 -4.32 35.99 -29.31
CA ASP A 343 -4.56 35.42 -27.99
C ASP A 343 -6.02 34.93 -27.85
N LEU A 344 -6.19 33.61 -27.69
CA LEU A 344 -7.46 32.90 -27.56
C LEU A 344 -8.09 32.97 -26.15
N THR A 345 -7.62 33.86 -25.27
CA THR A 345 -8.17 33.99 -23.90
C THR A 345 -9.27 35.05 -23.75
N ARG A 346 -9.77 35.60 -24.87
CA ARG A 346 -10.71 36.74 -24.87
C ARG A 346 -12.15 36.43 -24.42
N ASP A 347 -12.50 35.17 -24.18
CA ASP A 347 -13.86 34.76 -23.75
C ASP A 347 -13.87 34.01 -22.40
N LEU A 348 -13.21 34.55 -21.38
CA LEU A 348 -13.39 34.11 -19.99
C LEU A 348 -14.11 35.20 -19.19
N ASP A 349 -15.35 34.91 -18.77
CA ASP A 349 -16.16 35.76 -17.90
C ASP A 349 -15.56 35.85 -16.48
N ASP A 350 -15.54 37.06 -15.93
CA ASP A 350 -15.05 37.39 -14.58
C ASP A 350 -15.96 36.77 -13.49
N PRO A 351 -15.41 36.12 -12.43
CA PRO A 351 -16.22 35.61 -11.34
C PRO A 351 -16.78 36.75 -10.46
N PRO A 352 -18.04 36.66 -10.00
CA PRO A 352 -18.63 37.69 -9.15
C PRO A 352 -18.02 37.70 -7.73
N ALA A 353 -17.82 38.90 -7.20
CA ALA A 353 -17.19 39.16 -5.91
C ALA A 353 -18.03 38.70 -4.70
N GLU A 354 -17.38 38.00 -3.75
CA GLU A 354 -17.92 37.69 -2.43
C GLU A 354 -17.83 38.90 -1.47
N PRO A 355 -18.85 39.15 -0.64
CA PRO A 355 -18.72 40.00 0.54
C PRO A 355 -18.84 39.22 1.86
N ASN A 356 -17.68 39.03 2.51
CA ASN A 356 -17.30 39.43 3.87
C ASN A 356 -18.27 39.26 5.09
N VAL A 357 -17.80 38.46 6.07
CA VAL A 357 -17.85 38.64 7.55
C VAL A 357 -19.18 38.64 8.30
N GLN A 358 -19.27 37.76 9.31
CA GLN A 358 -19.94 38.05 10.58
C GLN A 358 -19.30 37.31 11.77
N GLU A 359 -19.16 38.06 12.87
CA GLU A 359 -18.40 37.77 14.09
C GLU A 359 -19.29 37.16 15.19
N VAL A 360 -18.72 36.16 15.90
CA VAL A 360 -18.89 35.66 17.29
C VAL A 360 -20.25 35.77 18.00
N HIS A 361 -20.68 34.69 18.66
CA HIS A 361 -21.18 34.74 20.07
C HIS A 361 -20.74 33.48 20.84
N LYS A 362 -20.04 33.70 21.96
CA LYS A 362 -19.80 32.72 23.04
C LYS A 362 -21.00 32.75 23.99
N ALA A 363 -21.46 31.59 24.44
CA ALA A 363 -22.31 31.48 25.64
C ALA A 363 -21.81 30.34 26.53
N ASN A 364 -21.10 30.73 27.60
CA ASN A 364 -21.12 30.00 28.86
C ASN A 364 -22.51 30.19 29.48
N THR A 365 -23.17 29.12 29.89
CA THR A 365 -24.14 29.20 30.98
C THR A 365 -23.92 28.03 31.93
N ALA A 366 -23.38 28.36 33.10
CA ALA A 366 -23.39 27.51 34.27
C ALA A 366 -24.70 27.72 35.02
N LEU A 367 -25.36 26.63 35.41
CA LEU A 367 -26.29 26.49 36.53
C LEU A 367 -26.04 25.05 37.06
N GLN A 368 -25.39 24.79 38.20
CA GLN A 368 -25.90 24.89 39.59
C GLN A 368 -27.35 24.39 39.70
N SER A 369 -27.77 23.44 40.53
CA SER A 369 -27.27 22.69 41.70
C SER A 369 -28.24 21.46 41.82
N THR A 370 -28.02 20.35 42.55
CA THR A 370 -28.05 20.17 44.01
C THR A 370 -28.00 18.65 44.34
N ALA A 371 -27.48 18.31 45.52
CA ALA A 371 -27.76 17.12 46.36
C ALA A 371 -26.84 15.87 46.25
N SER A 372 -25.91 15.81 47.21
CA SER A 372 -25.35 14.63 47.91
C SER A 372 -26.46 13.84 48.67
N PRO A 373 -26.24 12.67 49.33
CA PRO A 373 -24.96 12.20 49.92
C PRO A 373 -24.64 10.68 49.90
N ALA A 374 -23.39 10.40 50.29
CA ALA A 374 -22.87 9.09 50.74
C ALA A 374 -23.43 8.70 52.12
N PRO A 375 -23.18 7.45 52.58
CA PRO A 375 -22.10 7.22 53.56
C PRO A 375 -21.31 5.93 53.22
N GLY A 376 -20.03 5.71 53.54
CA GLY A 376 -19.26 6.03 54.74
C GLY A 376 -18.85 4.71 55.42
N GLY A 377 -17.55 4.43 55.61
CA GLY A 377 -17.09 3.27 56.40
C GLY A 377 -15.63 2.87 56.18
N LYS A 378 -14.82 2.81 57.25
CA LYS A 378 -13.36 2.75 57.27
C LYS A 378 -12.79 1.35 57.61
N SER A 379 -11.58 1.10 57.09
CA SER A 379 -10.38 0.54 57.77
C SER A 379 -10.16 -0.97 58.02
N ARG A 380 -8.88 -1.33 57.79
CA ARG A 380 -7.98 -2.30 58.48
C ARG A 380 -8.00 -3.78 58.10
N GLY A 381 -6.79 -4.35 57.94
CA GLY A 381 -6.48 -5.73 58.30
C GLY A 381 -5.58 -6.46 57.30
N ASP A 382 -4.45 -6.94 57.78
CA ASP A 382 -3.30 -7.52 57.08
C ASP A 382 -3.38 -9.06 56.95
N ASN A 383 -2.50 -9.64 56.11
CA ASN A 383 -2.07 -11.06 56.01
C ASN A 383 -3.10 -12.18 55.71
N ASP A 384 -2.90 -12.96 54.64
CA ASP A 384 -2.15 -14.23 54.71
C ASP A 384 -1.99 -14.97 53.35
N MET A 385 -1.01 -15.85 53.33
CA MET A 385 -0.36 -16.53 52.21
C MET A 385 -1.06 -17.85 51.76
N MET A 386 -1.13 -18.07 50.43
CA MET A 386 -1.15 -19.37 49.69
C MET A 386 -2.38 -20.31 49.79
N PRO A 387 -2.52 -21.34 48.90
CA PRO A 387 -2.39 -21.35 47.43
C PRO A 387 -3.62 -21.99 46.76
N ILE A 388 -4.04 -21.54 45.57
CA ILE A 388 -5.02 -22.30 44.76
C ILE A 388 -4.47 -22.63 43.38
N LYS A 389 -4.39 -23.93 43.17
CA LYS A 389 -4.08 -24.68 41.96
C LYS A 389 -5.29 -24.66 41.02
N GLY A 390 -5.05 -24.42 39.73
CA GLY A 390 -6.04 -24.52 38.64
C GLY A 390 -6.56 -23.14 38.19
N LYS A 391 -6.87 -22.87 36.92
CA LYS A 391 -7.01 -23.70 35.73
C LYS A 391 -6.72 -22.85 34.49
N SER A 392 -6.43 -23.56 33.43
CA SER A 392 -6.26 -23.17 32.03
C SER A 392 -7.48 -22.50 31.37
N ASP A 393 -8.03 -21.44 31.97
CA ASP A 393 -9.25 -20.78 31.45
C ASP A 393 -8.98 -19.36 30.89
N HIS A 394 -7.75 -18.85 31.08
CA HIS A 394 -7.44 -17.48 30.68
C HIS A 394 -7.17 -17.31 29.18
N LEU A 395 -6.68 -18.35 28.49
CA LEU A 395 -6.44 -18.33 27.03
C LEU A 395 -7.74 -18.44 26.23
N GLU A 396 -8.72 -19.19 26.73
CA GLU A 396 -10.06 -19.26 26.14
C GLU A 396 -10.78 -17.90 26.25
N GLY A 397 -10.54 -17.16 27.34
CA GLY A 397 -11.01 -15.79 27.52
C GLY A 397 -10.41 -14.77 26.53
N TYR A 398 -9.10 -14.87 26.23
CA TYR A 398 -8.44 -13.99 25.26
C TYR A 398 -8.81 -14.33 23.80
N PHE A 399 -9.00 -15.62 23.49
CA PHE A 399 -9.57 -16.06 22.20
C PHE A 399 -11.00 -15.55 22.02
N LYS A 400 -11.84 -15.60 23.07
CA LYS A 400 -13.21 -15.05 23.09
C LYS A 400 -13.25 -13.53 22.97
N LEU A 401 -12.28 -12.81 23.53
CA LEU A 401 -12.17 -11.35 23.41
C LEU A 401 -11.76 -10.91 22.00
N THR A 402 -10.82 -11.62 21.36
CA THR A 402 -10.48 -11.38 19.95
C THR A 402 -11.64 -11.75 19.03
N THR A 403 -12.34 -12.88 19.22
CA THR A 403 -13.57 -13.19 18.44
C THR A 403 -14.68 -12.16 18.68
N CYS A 404 -14.86 -11.64 19.90
CA CYS A 404 -15.84 -10.59 20.17
C CYS A 404 -15.53 -9.26 19.47
N ILE A 405 -14.25 -8.87 19.36
CA ILE A 405 -13.83 -7.65 18.65
C ILE A 405 -13.99 -7.82 17.14
N TYR A 406 -13.58 -8.96 16.59
CA TYR A 406 -13.81 -9.31 15.18
C TYR A 406 -15.31 -9.37 14.85
N ARG A 407 -16.15 -9.94 15.73
CA ARG A 407 -17.62 -9.93 15.60
C ARG A 407 -18.22 -8.52 15.69
N ARG A 408 -17.61 -7.61 16.46
CA ARG A 408 -18.04 -6.21 16.56
C ARG A 408 -17.74 -5.42 15.29
N ASN A 409 -16.61 -5.70 14.64
CA ASN A 409 -16.25 -5.11 13.34
C ASN A 409 -17.10 -5.72 12.20
N TYR A 410 -17.37 -7.03 12.27
CA TYR A 410 -18.37 -7.72 11.44
C TYR A 410 -19.76 -7.08 11.56
N ASP A 411 -20.26 -6.82 12.78
CA ASP A 411 -21.56 -6.18 13.01
C ASP A 411 -21.59 -4.71 12.56
N ARG A 412 -20.48 -3.97 12.67
CA ARG A 412 -20.38 -2.59 12.15
C ARG A 412 -20.41 -2.57 10.62
N SER A 413 -19.71 -3.48 9.96
CA SER A 413 -19.71 -3.62 8.51
C SER A 413 -21.10 -4.05 7.99
N ARG A 414 -21.72 -5.03 8.65
CA ARG A 414 -23.09 -5.47 8.36
C ARG A 414 -24.11 -4.35 8.54
N ARG A 415 -24.03 -3.55 9.60
CA ARG A 415 -24.91 -2.37 9.78
C ARG A 415 -24.71 -1.34 8.68
N ARG A 416 -23.48 -1.13 8.19
CA ARG A 416 -23.17 -0.21 7.08
C ARG A 416 -23.75 -0.74 5.75
N ASN A 417 -23.71 -2.05 5.51
CA ASN A 417 -24.29 -2.71 4.34
C ASN A 417 -25.83 -2.80 4.39
N ASP A 418 -26.43 -3.08 5.55
CA ASP A 418 -27.89 -3.01 5.74
C ASP A 418 -28.41 -1.59 5.55
N TRP A 419 -27.68 -0.57 6.01
CA TRP A 419 -28.03 0.83 5.74
C TRP A 419 -27.96 1.16 4.25
N ARG A 420 -26.93 0.70 3.54
CA ARG A 420 -26.83 0.85 2.06
C ARG A 420 -27.96 0.11 1.32
N LYS A 421 -28.32 -1.11 1.71
CA LYS A 421 -29.44 -1.88 1.14
C LYS A 421 -30.79 -1.20 1.43
N ARG A 422 -30.99 -0.61 2.62
CA ARG A 422 -32.19 0.17 2.97
C ARG A 422 -32.30 1.51 2.21
N CYS A 423 -31.19 2.20 2.00
CA CYS A 423 -31.17 3.42 1.19
C CYS A 423 -31.40 3.13 -0.30
N SER A 424 -30.83 2.06 -0.84
CA SER A 424 -31.00 1.69 -2.25
C SER A 424 -32.43 1.23 -2.57
N SER A 425 -33.08 0.51 -1.64
CA SER A 425 -34.51 0.14 -1.75
C SER A 425 -35.47 1.33 -1.60
N HIS A 426 -35.10 2.39 -0.87
CA HIS A 426 -35.87 3.64 -0.80
C HIS A 426 -35.80 4.47 -2.09
N VAL A 427 -34.66 4.44 -2.80
CA VAL A 427 -34.50 5.14 -4.09
C VAL A 427 -35.29 4.43 -5.20
N HIS A 428 -35.44 3.10 -5.11
CA HIS A 428 -36.20 2.32 -6.10
C HIS A 428 -37.73 2.43 -5.93
N TRP A 429 -38.22 2.73 -4.72
CA TRP A 429 -39.64 2.95 -4.45
C TRP A 429 -40.17 4.32 -4.91
N ARG A 430 -39.31 5.35 -5.04
CA ARG A 430 -39.72 6.68 -5.54
C ARG A 430 -39.82 6.79 -7.07
N ARG A 431 -39.47 5.74 -7.83
CA ARG A 431 -39.54 5.73 -9.31
C ARG A 431 -40.70 4.94 -9.91
N ARG A 432 -41.61 4.37 -9.10
CA ARG A 432 -42.79 3.62 -9.57
C ARG A 432 -44.12 4.17 -9.04
N GLN A 433 -44.30 5.49 -9.03
CA GLN A 433 -45.64 6.09 -8.92
C GLN A 433 -45.71 7.34 -9.80
N LEU A 434 -45.97 7.13 -11.08
CA LEU A 434 -46.66 8.10 -11.94
C LEU A 434 -47.79 7.31 -12.62
N PRO A 435 -49.07 7.63 -12.36
CA PRO A 435 -50.15 7.03 -13.11
C PRO A 435 -50.31 7.76 -14.46
N ASP A 436 -50.48 6.96 -15.52
CA ASP A 436 -50.98 7.41 -16.81
C ASP A 436 -52.31 8.15 -16.64
N ARG A 437 -52.38 9.38 -17.15
CA ARG A 437 -53.65 10.07 -17.41
C ARG A 437 -54.06 9.79 -18.85
N GLN A 438 -55.11 9.00 -19.01
CA GLN A 438 -56.05 9.12 -20.13
C GLN A 438 -57.18 10.05 -19.68
N ASP A 439 -57.24 11.23 -20.29
CA ASP A 439 -58.42 11.89 -20.87
C ASP A 439 -57.97 13.20 -21.54
#